data_AF-A0A3P3FBA7-F1
#
_entry.id   AF-A0A3P3FBA7-F1
#
_cell.length_a   1.000
_cell.length_b   1.000
_cell.length_c   1.000
_cell.angle_alpha   90.00
_cell.angle_beta   90.00
_cell.angle_gamma   90.00
#
_symmetry.space_group_name_H-M   'P 1'
#
loop_
_entity.id
_entity.type
_entity.pdbx_description
1 polymer ?
#
loop_
_entity_poly.entity_id
_entity_poly.type
_entity_poly.pdbx_seq_one_letter_code
_entity_poly.pdbx_strand_id
1 'polypeptide(L)' 'MRFVAVQEPPHQSWAVFDTTNDQPAEHAGRVLIGLTSHEAQRFTAAANDEAGCRKTNALQSRPGG' A
#
# COMPACT_ATOMS: atom_id res chain seq x y z
N MET A 1 1.93 5.20 -6.51
CA MET A 1 1.53 4.42 -5.34
C MET A 1 0.90 3.12 -5.82
N ARG A 2 1.66 2.05 -5.63
CA ARG A 2 1.29 0.66 -5.87
C ARG A 2 1.89 -0.08 -4.70
N PHE A 3 1.04 -0.79 -3.97
CA PHE A 3 1.43 -1.51 -2.77
C PHE A 3 1.50 -3.00 -3.08
N VAL A 4 2.46 -3.69 -2.45
CA VAL A 4 2.66 -5.13 -2.62
C VAL A 4 2.92 -5.79 -1.27
N ALA A 5 2.33 -6.96 -1.05
CA ALA A 5 2.64 -7.80 0.10
C ALA A 5 3.92 -8.60 -0.20
N VAL A 6 4.92 -8.48 0.66
CA VAL A 6 6.20 -9.18 0.56
C VAL A 6 6.41 -10.00 1.83
N GLN A 7 6.85 -11.25 1.67
CA GLN A 7 7.24 -12.08 2.80
C GLN A 7 8.66 -11.70 3.25
N GLU A 8 8.83 -11.43 4.55
CA GLU A 8 10.11 -11.12 5.18
C GLU A 8 10.71 -12.38 5.82
N PRO A 9 11.84 -12.91 5.30
CA PRO A 9 12.60 -13.95 5.95
C PRO A 9 13.31 -13.42 7.21
N PRO A 10 13.57 -14.26 8.24
CA PRO A 10 13.31 -15.70 8.34
C PRO A 10 11.97 -16.06 9.00
N HIS A 11 11.19 -15.08 9.47
CA HIS A 11 10.07 -15.31 10.39
C HIS A 11 8.73 -15.63 9.72
N GLN A 12 8.70 -15.83 8.40
CA GLN A 12 7.47 -15.99 7.60
C GLN A 12 6.46 -14.84 7.77
N SER A 13 6.89 -13.73 8.36
CA SER A 13 6.13 -12.50 8.50
C SER A 13 5.97 -11.82 7.15
N TRP A 14 4.97 -10.97 7.04
CA TRP A 14 4.67 -10.22 5.83
C TRP A 14 4.74 -8.72 6.10
N ALA A 15 5.17 -7.98 5.10
CA ALA A 15 5.14 -6.53 5.08
C ALA A 15 4.41 -6.04 3.84
N VAL A 16 3.85 -4.83 3.90
CA VAL A 16 3.34 -4.14 2.72
C VAL A 16 4.37 -3.11 2.30
N PHE A 17 4.82 -3.15 1.05
CA PHE A 17 5.79 -2.22 0.47
C PHE A 17 5.11 -1.30 -0.54
N ASP A 18 5.43 0.00 -0.50
CA ASP A 18 5.13 0.91 -1.61
C ASP A 18 6.25 0.81 -2.65
N THR A 19 5.93 0.20 -3.80
CA THR A 19 6.90 0.04 -4.89
C THR A 19 7.27 1.37 -5.56
N THR A 20 6.59 2.46 -5.23
CA THR A 20 6.88 3.80 -5.78
C THR A 20 7.98 4.49 -4.99
N ASN A 21 7.99 4.30 -3.68
CA ASN A 21 8.92 4.95 -2.75
C ASN A 21 9.96 3.97 -2.19
N ASP A 22 9.88 2.69 -2.56
CA ASP A 22 10.77 1.61 -2.12
C ASP A 22 10.89 1.50 -0.59
N GLN A 23 9.78 1.75 0.10
CA GLN A 23 9.71 1.78 1.55
C GLN A 23 8.48 1.00 2.04
N PRO A 24 8.52 0.49 3.29
CA PRO A 24 7.35 -0.07 3.94
C PRO A 24 6.18 0.92 3.94
N ALA A 25 5.00 0.42 3.63
CA ALA A 25 3.78 1.19 3.69
C ALA A 25 3.45 1.55 5.13
N GLU A 26 3.06 2.80 5.34
CA GLU A 26 2.55 3.28 6.62
C GLU A 26 1.03 3.43 6.54
N HIS A 27 0.33 2.91 7.54
CA HIS A 27 -1.10 3.09 7.69
C HIS A 27 -1.39 3.64 9.09
N ALA A 28 -2.08 4.79 9.14
CA ALA A 28 -2.42 5.48 10.39
C ALA A 28 -1.21 5.72 11.33
N GLY A 29 -0.04 6.09 10.78
CA GLY A 29 1.17 6.34 11.56
C GLY A 29 1.90 5.08 12.03
N ARG A 30 1.53 3.90 11.52
CA ARG A 30 2.18 2.62 11.86
C ARG A 30 2.68 1.92 10.60
N VAL A 31 3.93 1.48 10.66
CA VAL A 31 4.55 0.71 9.59
C VAL A 31 3.93 -0.68 9.51
N LEU A 32 3.51 -1.09 8.32
CA LEU A 32 2.87 -2.37 8.05
C LEU A 32 3.90 -3.49 7.85
N ILE A 33 4.57 -3.86 8.94
CA ILE A 33 5.57 -4.96 9.02
C ILE A 33 5.15 -5.99 10.08
N GLY A 34 5.66 -7.22 9.98
CA GLY A 34 5.34 -8.27 10.95
C GLY A 34 3.92 -8.83 10.86
N LEU A 35 3.25 -8.67 9.72
CA LEU A 35 1.87 -9.09 9.48
C LEU A 35 1.78 -10.58 9.14
N THR A 36 0.59 -11.16 9.30
CA THR A 36 0.25 -12.43 8.66
C THR A 36 0.01 -12.24 7.16
N SER A 37 0.06 -13.32 6.37
CA SER A 37 -0.18 -13.25 4.92
C SER A 37 -1.56 -12.69 4.58
N HIS A 38 -2.57 -12.98 5.42
CA HIS A 38 -3.94 -12.53 5.23
C HIS A 38 -4.09 -11.03 5.54
N GLU A 39 -3.41 -10.54 6.59
CA GLU A 39 -3.38 -9.11 6.90
C GLU A 39 -2.66 -8.33 5.80
N ALA A 40 -1.47 -8.77 5.39
CA ALA A 40 -0.72 -8.10 4.33
C ALA A 40 -1.51 -8.00 3.03
N GLN A 41 -2.24 -9.05 2.63
CA GLN A 41 -3.14 -9.02 1.48
C GLN A 41 -4.29 -8.03 1.64
N ARG A 42 -4.95 -8.00 2.81
CA ARG A 42 -6.04 -7.05 3.08
C ARG A 42 -5.55 -5.59 3.05
N PHE A 43 -4.42 -5.30 3.69
CA PHE A 43 -3.83 -3.97 3.67
C PHE A 43 -3.36 -3.57 2.27
N THR A 44 -2.75 -4.50 1.53
CA THR A 44 -2.33 -4.25 0.14
C THR A 44 -3.52 -3.92 -0.76
N ALA A 45 -4.62 -4.66 -0.64
CA ALA A 45 -5.84 -4.40 -1.41
C ALA A 45 -6.44 -3.03 -1.05
N ALA A 46 -6.59 -2.74 0.24
CA ALA A 46 -7.12 -1.46 0.71
C ALA A 46 -6.26 -0.26 0.27
N ALA A 47 -4.93 -0.37 0.40
CA ALA A 47 -4.02 0.71 0.01
C ALA A 47 -3.98 0.94 -1.50
N ASN A 48 -4.09 -0.14 -2.31
CA ASN A 48 -4.21 -0.03 -3.77
C ASN A 48 -5.54 0.56 -4.21
N ASP A 49 -6.65 0.23 -3.53
CA ASP A 49 -7.97 0.79 -3.79
C ASP A 49 -8.03 2.29 -3.47
N GLU A 50 -7.50 2.69 -2.31
CA GLU A 50 -7.36 4.11 -1.92
C GLU A 50 -6.47 4.88 -2.90
N ALA A 51 -5.34 4.31 -3.31
CA ALA A 51 -4.46 4.91 -4.32
C ALA A 51 -5.14 5.02 -5.69
N GLY A 52 -5.98 4.06 -6.07
CA GLY A 52 -6.80 4.09 -7.28
C GLY A 52 -7.83 5.22 -7.23
N CYS A 53 -8.58 5.32 -6.14
CA CYS A 53 -9.59 6.36 -5.91
C CYS A 53 -8.97 7.78 -5.90
N ARG A 54 -7.78 7.95 -5.33
CA ARG A 54 -7.07 9.24 -5.41
C ARG A 54 -6.65 9.62 -6.82
N LYS A 55 -6.21 8.65 -7.63
CA LYS A 55 -5.80 8.91 -9.03
C LYS A 55 -6.95 9.37 -9.90
N THR A 56 -8.13 8.77 -9.75
CA THR A 56 -9.32 9.17 -10.54
C THR A 56 -9.80 10.58 -10.16
N ASN A 57 -9.73 10.94 -8.87
CA ASN A 57 -10.08 12.30 -8.42
C ASN A 57 -9.04 13.35 -8.87
N ALA A 58 -7.75 13.02 -8.83
CA ALA A 58 -6.68 13.90 -9.31
C ALA A 58 -6.76 14.16 -10.83
N LEU A 59 -7.25 13.19 -11.61
CA LEU A 59 -7.50 13.36 -13.05
C LEU A 59 -8.73 14.22 -13.35
N GLN A 60 -9.77 14.18 -12.50
CA GLN A 60 -10.97 15.04 -12.65
C GLN A 60 -10.74 16.49 -12.18
N SER A 61 -9.77 16.74 -11.30
CA SER A 61 -9.50 18.07 -10.75
C SER A 61 -8.60 18.95 -11.64
N ARG A 62 -8.47 18.64 -12.94
CA ARG A 62 -7.89 19.57 -13.92
C ARG A 62 -9.04 20.39 -14.53
N PRO A 63 -9.42 21.56 -14.00
CA PRO A 63 -10.26 22.48 -14.75
C PRO A 63 -9.43 22.88 -15.98
N GLY A 64 -9.89 22.49 -17.17
CA GLY A 64 -9.38 23.07 -18.40
C GLY A 64 -9.58 24.58 -18.34
N GLY A 65 -8.49 25.31 -18.52
CA GLY A 65 -8.52 26.77 -18.71
C GLY A 65 -9.07 27.15 -20.07
#